data_AF-A0A841BZ34-F1
#
_entry.id   AF-A0A841BZ34-F1
#
_cell.length_a   1.000
_cell.length_b   1.000
_cell.length_c   1.000
_cell.angle_alpha   90.00
_cell.angle_beta   90.00
_cell.angle_gamma   90.00
#
_symmetry.space_group_name_H-M   'P 1'
#
loop_
_entity.id
_entity.type
_entity.pdbx_description
1 polymer ?
#
loop_
_entity_poly.entity_id
_entity_poly.type
_entity_poly.pdbx_seq_one_letter_code
_entity_poly.pdbx_strand_id
1 'polypeptide(L)'
;MNRHPHWCQKGHHCTTERHTTGEHASAPECWSTSFGRLVATRYQQADTGRTRLEIRVVVHLTGTEQRIQESARVAIATVYAALTHRAGTGATHDH
;
A
#
# COMPACT_ATOMS: atom_id res chain seq x y z
N MET A 1 -24.65 9.65 -4.44
CA MET A 1 -23.68 9.88 -5.54
C MET A 1 -22.27 9.75 -4.97
N ASN A 2 -21.54 8.70 -5.35
CA ASN A 2 -20.11 8.54 -5.02
C ASN A 2 -19.29 9.58 -5.78
N ARG A 3 -19.20 10.79 -5.23
CA ARG A 3 -18.39 11.85 -5.81
C ARG A 3 -16.91 11.54 -5.56
N HIS A 4 -16.13 11.46 -6.63
CA HIS A 4 -14.69 11.26 -6.51
C HIS A 4 -14.03 12.37 -5.68
N PRO A 5 -13.25 12.01 -4.63
CA PRO A 5 -12.42 12.95 -3.92
C PRO A 5 -11.38 13.59 -4.86
N HIS A 6 -10.91 14.80 -4.54
CA HIS A 6 -9.94 15.53 -5.38
C HIS A 6 -8.61 14.78 -5.58
N TRP A 7 -8.24 13.89 -4.66
CA TRP A 7 -7.03 13.07 -4.73
C TRP A 7 -7.21 11.78 -5.55
N CYS A 8 -8.46 11.40 -5.89
CA CYS A 8 -8.75 10.18 -6.63
C CYS A 8 -8.34 10.35 -8.09
N GLN A 9 -7.52 9.43 -8.61
CA GLN A 9 -7.07 9.45 -10.01
C GLN A 9 -8.13 9.05 -11.03
N LYS A 10 -9.30 8.59 -10.57
CA LYS A 10 -10.42 8.16 -11.42
C LYS A 10 -9.98 7.04 -12.38
N GLY A 11 -10.85 6.64 -13.31
CA GLY A 11 -10.51 5.69 -14.38
C GLY A 11 -10.06 4.31 -13.86
N HIS A 12 -9.07 3.69 -14.52
CA HIS A 12 -8.70 2.28 -14.30
C HIS A 12 -8.25 1.95 -12.86
N HIS A 13 -7.72 2.93 -12.13
CA HIS A 13 -7.30 2.75 -10.75
C HIS A 13 -8.48 2.83 -9.78
N CYS A 14 -9.60 3.42 -10.19
CA CYS A 14 -10.78 3.61 -9.37
C CYS A 14 -11.92 2.70 -9.81
N THR A 15 -12.39 1.82 -8.93
CA THR A 15 -13.47 0.88 -9.27
C THR A 15 -14.87 1.47 -9.03
N THR A 16 -14.96 2.68 -8.47
CA THR A 16 -16.25 3.34 -8.16
C THR A 16 -17.02 3.82 -9.39
N GLU A 17 -16.33 3.97 -10.53
CA GLU A 17 -17.00 4.29 -11.81
C GLU A 17 -17.82 3.10 -12.33
N ARG A 18 -17.52 1.88 -11.86
CA ARG A 18 -18.16 0.63 -12.32
C ARG A 18 -19.03 -0.03 -11.24
N HIS A 19 -18.79 0.26 -9.96
CA HIS A 19 -19.49 -0.36 -8.83
C HIS A 19 -19.74 0.66 -7.71
N THR A 20 -20.95 0.67 -7.15
CA THR A 20 -21.32 1.54 -6.02
C THR A 20 -20.54 1.24 -4.74
N THR A 21 -20.00 0.03 -4.61
CA THR A 21 -19.13 -0.45 -3.53
C THR A 21 -17.64 -0.46 -3.91
N GLY A 22 -17.26 0.22 -5.00
CA GLY A 22 -15.87 0.29 -5.44
C GLY A 22 -14.96 1.07 -4.49
N GLU A 23 -13.66 1.06 -4.79
CA GLU A 23 -12.65 1.83 -4.09
C GLU A 23 -12.17 3.02 -4.95
N HIS A 24 -12.10 4.20 -4.33
CA HIS A 24 -11.29 5.31 -4.82
C HIS A 24 -9.81 4.98 -4.63
N ALA A 25 -8.99 5.30 -5.63
CA ALA A 25 -7.54 5.11 -5.55
C ALA A 25 -6.81 6.40 -5.91
N SER A 26 -5.72 6.68 -5.19
CA SER A 26 -4.79 7.76 -5.53
C SER A 26 -3.89 7.36 -6.71
N ALA A 27 -3.12 8.32 -7.21
CA ALA A 27 -1.93 7.98 -7.99
C ALA A 27 -0.98 7.21 -7.08
N PRO A 28 -0.27 6.18 -7.59
CA PRO A 28 0.79 5.56 -6.84
C PRO A 28 1.96 6.54 -6.70
N GLU A 29 2.36 6.82 -5.48
CA GLU A 29 3.63 7.49 -5.22
C GLU A 29 4.76 6.47 -5.38
N CYS A 30 5.67 6.71 -6.32
CA CYS A 30 6.73 5.78 -6.69
C CYS A 30 8.10 6.38 -6.44
N TRP A 31 8.92 5.73 -5.60
CA TRP A 31 10.31 6.11 -5.39
C TRP A 31 11.24 5.02 -5.91
N SER A 32 12.14 5.38 -6.81
CA SER A 32 13.24 4.52 -7.23
C SER A 32 14.39 4.66 -6.25
N THR A 33 14.94 3.53 -5.81
CA THR A 33 16.06 3.48 -4.86
C THR A 33 17.21 2.67 -5.46
N SER A 34 18.37 2.68 -4.81
CA SER A 34 19.52 1.86 -5.24
C SER A 34 19.25 0.35 -5.16
N PHE A 35 18.25 -0.07 -4.39
CA PHE A 35 17.91 -1.48 -4.16
C PHE A 35 16.59 -1.90 -4.85
N GLY A 36 15.90 -0.98 -5.52
CA GLY A 36 14.66 -1.28 -6.26
C GLY A 36 13.66 -0.14 -6.25
N ARG A 37 12.40 -0.42 -5.89
CA ARG A 37 11.29 0.54 -5.93
C ARG A 37 10.37 0.41 -4.73
N LEU A 38 9.98 1.56 -4.19
CA LEU A 38 8.92 1.71 -3.20
C LEU A 38 7.69 2.31 -3.88
N VAL A 39 6.51 1.77 -3.59
CA VAL A 39 5.24 2.26 -4.13
C VAL A 39 4.24 2.38 -2.99
N ALA A 40 3.56 3.52 -2.91
CA ALA A 40 2.48 3.75 -1.95
C ALA A 40 1.21 4.19 -2.69
N THR A 41 0.09 3.50 -2.43
CA THR A 41 -1.22 3.81 -3.02
C THR A 41 -2.27 3.89 -1.92
N ARG A 42 -2.99 5.00 -1.87
CA ARG A 42 -4.13 5.16 -0.97
C ARG A 42 -5.38 4.61 -1.65
N TYR A 43 -6.13 3.80 -0.92
CA TYR A 43 -7.48 3.37 -1.30
C TYR A 43 -8.51 3.88 -0.29
N GLN A 44 -9.71 4.18 -0.75
CA GLN A 44 -10.86 4.48 0.09
C GLN A 44 -12.11 3.79 -0.45
N GLN A 45 -12.78 2.99 0.38
CA GLN A 45 -14.09 2.45 0.06
C GLN A 45 -15.11 3.57 -0.08
N ALA A 46 -15.89 3.56 -1.17
CA ALA A 46 -16.77 4.66 -1.49
C ALA A 46 -18.05 4.72 -0.63
N ASP A 47 -18.49 3.57 -0.11
CA ASP A 47 -19.67 3.42 0.73
C ASP A 47 -19.38 3.67 2.22
N THR A 48 -18.29 3.12 2.74
CA THR A 48 -17.93 3.22 4.16
C THR A 48 -16.96 4.36 4.47
N GLY A 49 -16.26 4.88 3.46
CA GLY A 49 -15.17 5.84 3.64
C GLY A 49 -13.91 5.24 4.29
N ARG A 50 -13.88 3.93 4.58
CA ARG A 50 -12.71 3.26 5.14
C ARG A 50 -11.52 3.43 4.22
N THR A 51 -10.43 3.94 4.79
CA THR A 51 -9.19 4.22 4.05
C THR A 51 -8.16 3.18 4.41
N ARG A 52 -7.45 2.67 3.40
CA ARG A 52 -6.26 1.82 3.57
C ARG A 52 -5.11 2.39 2.75
N LEU A 53 -3.90 2.18 3.24
CA LEU A 53 -2.68 2.45 2.50
C LEU A 53 -2.07 1.11 2.08
N GLU A 54 -1.89 0.93 0.78
CA GLU A 54 -1.10 -0.17 0.24
C GLU A 54 0.35 0.30 0.07
N ILE A 55 1.29 -0.44 0.65
CA ILE A 55 2.72 -0.25 0.45
C ILE A 55 3.26 -1.49 -0.25
N ARG A 56 3.88 -1.28 -1.41
CA ARG A 56 4.56 -2.32 -2.17
C ARG A 56 6.04 -2.00 -2.25
N VAL A 57 6.85 -3.01 -1.95
CA VAL A 57 8.31 -2.93 -2.02
C VAL A 57 8.78 -3.97 -3.03
N VAL A 58 9.52 -3.52 -4.03
CA VAL A 58 10.15 -4.39 -5.04
C VAL A 58 11.65 -4.21 -4.88
N VAL A 59 12.35 -5.29 -4.50
CA VAL A 59 13.80 -5.26 -4.30
C VAL A 59 14.50 -6.27 -5.18
N HIS A 60 15.70 -5.91 -5.62
CA HIS A 60 16.60 -6.84 -6.28
C HIS A 60 17.41 -7.58 -5.21
N LEU A 61 17.22 -8.89 -5.11
CA LEU A 61 17.96 -9.73 -4.19
C LEU A 61 19.04 -10.50 -4.95
N THR A 62 20.22 -10.61 -4.35
CA THR A 62 21.36 -11.34 -4.90
C THR A 62 21.91 -12.31 -3.86
N GLY A 63 22.30 -13.50 -4.27
CA GLY A 63 22.91 -14.50 -3.39
C GLY A 63 22.27 -15.87 -3.55
N THR A 64 22.48 -16.74 -2.56
CA THR A 64 21.84 -18.06 -2.52
C THR A 64 20.38 -17.93 -2.11
N GLU A 65 19.55 -18.92 -2.48
CA GLU A 65 18.13 -18.96 -2.11
C GLU A 65 17.91 -18.77 -0.61
N GLN A 66 18.73 -19.40 0.23
CA GLN A 66 18.65 -19.23 1.69
C GLN A 66 18.84 -17.77 2.13
N ARG A 67 19.81 -17.05 1.55
CA ARG A 67 20.05 -15.63 1.85
C ARG A 67 18.94 -14.73 1.32
N ILE A 68 18.35 -15.07 0.17
CA ILE A 68 17.18 -14.37 -0.40
C ILE A 68 15.99 -14.46 0.56
N GLN A 69 15.67 -15.67 1.04
CA GLN A 69 14.57 -15.90 1.97
C GLN A 69 14.81 -15.21 3.34
N GLU A 70 16.05 -15.24 3.83
CA GLU A 70 16.41 -14.52 5.06
C GLU A 70 16.26 -13.00 4.90
N SER A 71 16.73 -12.45 3.78
CA SER A 71 16.59 -11.02 3.47
C SER A 71 15.12 -10.60 3.36
N ALA A 72 14.27 -11.44 2.76
CA ALA A 72 12.84 -11.18 2.67
C ALA A 72 12.19 -11.14 4.07
N ARG A 73 12.51 -12.07 4.96
CA ARG A 73 12.00 -12.07 6.35
C ARG A 73 12.44 -10.83 7.13
N VAL A 74 13.70 -10.44 7.01
CA VAL A 74 14.22 -9.24 7.67
C VAL A 74 13.51 -7.99 7.13
N ALA A 75 13.34 -7.86 5.81
CA ALA A 75 12.64 -6.73 5.21
C ALA A 75 11.19 -6.60 5.73
N ILE A 76 10.45 -7.72 5.80
CA ILE A 76 9.09 -7.73 6.36
C ILE A 76 9.10 -7.29 7.83
N ALA A 77 10.00 -7.83 8.64
CA ALA A 77 10.10 -7.47 10.06
C ALA A 77 10.45 -5.98 10.25
N THR A 78 11.35 -5.42 9.43
CA THR A 78 11.71 -4.00 9.48
C THR A 78 10.52 -3.11 9.10
N VAL A 79 9.78 -3.45 8.04
CA VAL A 79 8.57 -2.71 7.64
C VAL A 79 7.53 -2.75 8.76
N TYR A 80 7.29 -3.94 9.34
CA TYR A 80 6.38 -4.08 10.47
C TYR A 80 6.79 -3.21 11.66
N ALA A 81 8.05 -3.25 12.07
CA ALA A 81 8.55 -2.44 13.17
C ALA A 81 8.40 -0.93 12.90
N ALA A 82 8.71 -0.49 11.67
CA ALA A 82 8.56 0.92 11.27
C ALA A 82 7.09 1.36 11.28
N LEU A 83 6.17 0.51 10.84
CA LEU A 83 4.73 0.77 10.87
C LEU A 83 4.22 0.81 12.30
N THR A 84 4.59 -0.13 13.16
CA THR A 84 4.18 -0.16 14.57
C THR A 84 4.70 1.05 15.35
N HIS A 85 5.95 1.46 15.11
CA HIS A 85 6.52 2.66 15.74
C HIS A 85 5.80 3.95 15.32
N ARG A 86 5.33 4.04 14.07
CA ARG A 86 4.56 5.20 13.58
C ARG A 86 3.07 5.10 13.93
N ALA A 87 2.53 3.89 14.08
CA ALA A 87 1.15 3.60 14.40
C ALA A 87 0.86 3.60 15.90
N GLY A 88 1.63 4.34 16.70
CA GLY A 88 1.27 4.70 18.09
C GLY A 88 -0.11 5.37 18.24
N THR A 89 -0.90 5.47 17.17
CA THR A 89 -2.32 5.82 17.16
C THR A 89 -3.06 4.98 16.09
N GLY A 90 -3.68 3.86 16.49
CA GLY A 90 -4.96 3.41 15.90
C GLY A 90 -4.99 2.38 14.76
N ALA A 91 -3.94 1.59 14.50
CA ALA A 91 -4.09 0.43 13.60
C ALA A 91 -4.57 -0.80 14.39
N THR A 92 -5.88 -0.91 14.63
CA THR A 92 -6.49 -2.14 15.17
C THR A 92 -6.46 -3.22 14.09
N HIS A 93 -5.73 -4.30 14.35
CA HIS A 93 -5.90 -5.58 13.67
C HIS A 93 -7.18 -6.24 14.20
N ASP A 94 -8.20 -6.34 13.35
CA ASP A 94 -9.28 -7.31 13.56
C ASP A 94 -8.91 -8.57 12.78
N HIS A 95 -8.84 -9.69 13.49
CA HIS A 95 -8.70 -11.05 12.97
C HIS A 95 -10.05 -11.61 12.53
#